data_AF-A0A8J7XJJ2-F1
#
_entry.id   AF-A0A8J7XJJ2-F1
#
_cell.length_a   1.000
_cell.length_b   1.000
_cell.length_c   1.000
_cell.angle_alpha   90.00
_cell.angle_beta   90.00
_cell.angle_gamma   90.00
#
_symmetry.space_group_name_H-M   'P 1'
#
loop_
_entity.id
_entity.type
_entity.pdbx_description
1 polymer ?
#
loop_
_entity_poly.entity_id
_entity_poly.type
_entity_poly.pdbx_seq_one_letter_code
_entity_poly.pdbx_strand_id
1 'polypeptide(L)'
;PNNVEIEAEDVLRGIDHTVNSLTEPPFSGAGLKGMQKWADMVLKWPSMFRGKRLLDVLITCFIYIELGGTGGSAFRPMYCRFLEEAKDILGEPRLSSAIDVYAEAGRIWSEIAELYLPDEYPALRRTRELQWESAGVLHEMEEGYLGEMASIQKEADVAYSDGAKEVKRADKFLPAVREKILELKEVEADAAGILKETIS
;
A
#
# COMPACT_ATOMS: atom_id res chain seq x y z
N PRO A 1 3.21 7.67 32.80
CA PRO A 1 2.54 6.73 31.87
C PRO A 1 2.17 5.46 32.63
N ASN A 2 0.88 5.17 32.77
CA ASN A 2 0.44 3.89 33.35
C ASN A 2 0.96 2.78 32.42
N ASN A 3 1.69 1.81 32.98
CA ASN A 3 1.97 0.56 32.28
C ASN A 3 0.61 -0.07 31.95
N VAL A 4 0.21 -0.02 30.69
CA VAL A 4 -0.86 -0.87 30.20
C VAL A 4 -0.21 -2.24 30.06
N GLU A 5 -0.51 -3.16 30.97
CA GLU A 5 -0.17 -4.56 30.78
C GLU A 5 -0.98 -5.06 29.57
N ILE A 6 -0.27 -5.50 28.53
CA ILE A 6 -0.89 -6.08 27.33
C ILE A 6 -1.05 -7.56 27.64
N GLU A 7 -2.30 -8.00 27.81
CA GLU A 7 -2.61 -9.40 28.06
C GLU A 7 -2.66 -10.21 26.76
N ALA A 8 -2.36 -11.50 26.83
CA ALA A 8 -2.47 -12.41 25.69
C ALA A 8 -3.86 -12.35 25.01
N GLU A 9 -4.91 -12.16 25.80
CA GLU A 9 -6.27 -12.02 25.29
C GLU A 9 -6.47 -10.75 24.44
N ASP A 10 -5.80 -9.64 24.78
CA ASP A 10 -5.88 -8.40 24.00
C ASP A 10 -5.17 -8.55 22.65
N VAL A 11 -4.05 -9.29 22.62
CA VAL A 11 -3.34 -9.63 21.37
C VAL A 11 -4.22 -10.49 20.47
N LEU A 12 -4.83 -11.54 21.01
CA LEU A 12 -5.75 -12.42 20.26
C LEU A 12 -6.94 -11.64 19.70
N ARG A 13 -7.56 -10.76 20.51
CA ARG A 13 -8.65 -9.88 20.06
C ARG A 13 -8.20 -8.94 18.94
N GLY A 14 -6.97 -8.43 18.99
CA GLY A 14 -6.41 -7.58 17.94
C GLY A 14 -6.18 -8.31 16.61
N ILE A 15 -5.65 -9.53 16.66
CA ILE A 15 -5.47 -10.39 15.48
C ILE A 15 -6.84 -10.74 14.88
N ASP A 16 -7.76 -11.25 15.71
CA ASP A 16 -9.11 -11.62 15.27
C ASP A 16 -9.87 -10.44 14.65
N HIS A 17 -9.80 -9.25 15.27
CA HIS A 17 -10.40 -8.05 14.71
C HIS A 17 -9.84 -7.69 13.32
N THR A 18 -8.54 -7.85 13.12
CA THR A 18 -7.88 -7.58 11.83
C THR A 18 -8.34 -8.57 10.76
N VAL A 19 -8.33 -9.87 11.08
CA VAL A 19 -8.79 -10.94 10.18
C VAL A 19 -10.26 -10.75 9.81
N ASN A 20 -11.12 -10.45 10.79
CA ASN A 20 -12.55 -10.24 10.56
C ASN A 20 -12.81 -8.95 9.76
N SER A 21 -12.05 -7.87 9.98
CA SER A 21 -12.18 -6.65 9.20
C SER A 21 -11.80 -6.84 7.72
N LEU A 22 -10.86 -7.75 7.45
CA LEU A 22 -10.43 -8.11 6.09
C LEU A 22 -11.43 -9.05 5.38
N THR A 23 -11.95 -10.05 6.09
CA THR A 23 -12.79 -11.13 5.53
C THR A 23 -14.29 -10.83 5.58
N GLU A 24 -14.76 -10.15 6.64
CA GLU A 24 -16.14 -9.77 6.90
C GLU A 24 -16.31 -8.25 7.06
N PRO A 25 -15.92 -7.44 6.05
CA PRO A 25 -15.94 -5.99 6.17
C PRO A 25 -17.38 -5.45 6.29
N PRO A 26 -17.58 -4.31 7.00
CA PRO A 26 -18.91 -3.73 7.24
C PRO A 26 -19.60 -3.21 5.97
N PHE A 27 -18.84 -3.00 4.89
CA PHE A 27 -19.38 -2.68 3.58
C PHE A 27 -18.49 -3.27 2.47
N SER A 28 -19.07 -3.44 1.30
CA SER A 28 -18.47 -4.17 0.18
C SER A 28 -17.30 -3.46 -0.52
N GLY A 29 -16.90 -2.27 -0.07
CA GLY A 29 -15.76 -1.50 -0.58
C GLY A 29 -14.47 -1.67 0.23
N ALA A 30 -14.50 -2.47 1.30
CA ALA A 30 -13.35 -2.76 2.14
C ALA A 30 -13.00 -4.27 2.09
N GLY A 31 -11.86 -4.63 2.68
CA GLY A 31 -11.38 -6.00 2.77
C GLY A 31 -11.19 -6.68 1.40
N LEU A 32 -11.24 -8.01 1.38
CA LEU A 32 -11.06 -8.82 0.16
C LEU A 32 -12.10 -8.50 -0.93
N LYS A 33 -13.34 -8.17 -0.52
CA LYS A 33 -14.40 -7.73 -1.44
C LYS A 33 -14.06 -6.38 -2.07
N GLY A 34 -13.48 -5.47 -1.29
CA GLY A 34 -12.99 -4.17 -1.76
C GLY A 34 -11.86 -4.33 -2.78
N MET A 35 -10.90 -5.23 -2.52
CA MET A 35 -9.80 -5.52 -3.46
C MET A 35 -10.33 -6.05 -4.80
N GLN A 36 -11.32 -6.96 -4.79
CA GLN A 36 -11.95 -7.43 -6.02
C GLN A 36 -12.59 -6.28 -6.81
N LYS A 37 -13.34 -5.41 -6.13
CA LYS A 37 -13.95 -4.24 -6.78
C LYS A 37 -12.91 -3.27 -7.31
N TRP A 38 -11.82 -3.07 -6.58
CA TRP A 38 -10.71 -2.23 -6.99
C TRP A 38 -10.07 -2.76 -8.28
N ALA A 39 -9.80 -4.06 -8.36
CA ALA A 39 -9.32 -4.73 -9.57
C ALA A 39 -10.26 -4.57 -10.77
N ASP A 40 -11.58 -4.61 -10.55
CA ASP A 40 -12.56 -4.41 -11.63
C ASP A 40 -12.72 -2.94 -12.03
N MET A 41 -12.49 -2.01 -11.10
CA MET A 41 -12.60 -0.58 -11.33
C MET A 41 -11.39 0.01 -12.04
N VAL A 42 -10.17 -0.47 -11.77
CA VAL A 42 -8.94 0.12 -12.30
C VAL A 42 -8.95 0.19 -13.84
N LEU A 43 -9.48 -0.84 -14.51
CA LEU A 43 -9.62 -0.86 -15.97
C LEU A 43 -10.60 0.19 -16.52
N LYS A 44 -11.54 0.66 -15.70
CA LYS A 44 -12.54 1.65 -16.09
C LYS A 44 -12.05 3.08 -15.90
N TRP A 45 -11.01 3.28 -15.08
CA TRP A 45 -10.48 4.61 -14.73
C TRP A 45 -10.13 5.49 -15.93
N PRO A 46 -9.54 4.99 -17.05
CA PRO A 46 -9.28 5.83 -18.21
C PRO A 46 -10.53 6.45 -18.85
N SER A 47 -11.69 5.82 -18.68
CA SER A 47 -12.98 6.36 -19.15
C SER A 47 -13.64 7.30 -18.12
N MET A 48 -13.39 7.07 -16.84
CA MET A 48 -13.95 7.84 -15.72
C MET A 48 -13.18 9.15 -15.46
N PHE A 49 -11.85 9.12 -15.59
CA PHE A 49 -10.95 10.23 -15.30
C PHE A 49 -10.23 10.65 -16.58
N ARG A 50 -10.41 11.91 -17.00
CA ARG A 50 -9.82 12.42 -18.24
C ARG A 50 -8.58 13.24 -17.97
N GLY A 51 -7.54 13.00 -18.77
CA GLY A 51 -6.30 13.77 -18.77
C GLY A 51 -5.62 13.76 -17.39
N LYS A 52 -5.30 14.95 -16.89
CA LYS A 52 -4.61 15.18 -15.60
C LYS A 52 -5.27 14.50 -14.41
N ARG A 53 -6.61 14.39 -14.39
CA ARG A 53 -7.33 13.74 -13.27
C ARG A 53 -7.01 12.25 -13.14
N LEU A 54 -6.68 11.56 -14.24
CA LEU A 54 -6.25 10.17 -14.16
C LEU A 54 -4.89 10.09 -13.49
N LEU A 55 -3.95 10.94 -13.90
CA LEU A 55 -2.63 11.04 -13.28
C LEU A 55 -2.74 11.34 -11.77
N ASP A 56 -3.60 12.29 -11.38
CA ASP A 56 -3.83 12.59 -9.96
C ASP A 56 -4.27 11.34 -9.18
N VAL A 57 -5.15 10.52 -9.74
CA VAL A 57 -5.60 9.26 -9.11
C VAL A 57 -4.45 8.27 -8.99
N LEU A 58 -3.63 8.10 -10.03
CA LEU A 58 -2.50 7.15 -10.00
C LEU A 58 -1.44 7.57 -8.97
N ILE A 59 -1.09 8.86 -8.94
CA ILE A 59 -0.18 9.42 -7.93
C ILE A 59 -0.77 9.23 -6.53
N THR A 60 -2.06 9.51 -6.37
CA THR A 60 -2.75 9.32 -5.09
C THR A 60 -2.66 7.88 -4.61
N CYS A 61 -2.90 6.89 -5.49
CA CYS A 61 -2.76 5.47 -5.15
C CYS A 61 -1.33 5.14 -4.69
N PHE A 62 -0.31 5.60 -5.41
CA PHE A 62 1.08 5.43 -5.01
C PHE A 62 1.34 6.02 -3.61
N ILE A 63 0.93 7.27 -3.37
CA ILE A 63 1.11 7.95 -2.08
C ILE A 63 0.42 7.18 -0.95
N TYR A 64 -0.83 6.75 -1.12
CA TYR A 64 -1.55 6.03 -0.05
C TYR A 64 -0.96 4.66 0.27
N ILE A 65 -0.38 3.98 -0.71
CA ILE A 65 0.25 2.68 -0.49
C ILE A 65 1.61 2.85 0.19
N GLU A 66 2.45 3.77 -0.30
CA GLU A 66 3.84 3.86 0.16
C GLU A 66 4.07 4.87 1.27
N LEU A 67 3.47 6.04 1.14
CA LEU A 67 3.77 7.21 1.97
C LEU A 67 2.68 7.51 2.99
N GLY A 68 1.48 6.95 2.82
CA GLY A 68 0.33 7.15 3.69
C GLY A 68 0.64 6.66 5.11
N GLY A 69 0.79 7.58 6.07
CA GLY A 69 1.10 7.25 7.47
C GLY A 69 2.44 6.52 7.67
N THR A 70 3.31 6.54 6.65
CA THR A 70 4.72 6.07 6.57
C THR A 70 5.05 4.76 7.27
N GLY A 71 4.11 3.82 7.28
CA GLY A 71 4.34 2.41 7.58
C GLY A 71 4.74 1.57 6.36
N GLY A 72 4.78 2.15 5.15
CA GLY A 72 5.20 1.54 3.87
C GLY A 72 4.32 0.37 3.40
N SER A 73 4.24 0.10 2.10
CA SER A 73 3.56 -1.10 1.58
C SER A 73 2.17 -1.36 2.20
N ALA A 74 1.39 -0.30 2.35
CA ALA A 74 0.11 -0.26 3.04
C ALA A 74 0.14 -0.87 4.47
N PHE A 75 1.16 -0.55 5.26
CA PHE A 75 1.37 -0.98 6.66
C PHE A 75 1.70 -2.47 6.87
N ARG A 76 1.93 -3.25 5.82
CA ARG A 76 2.23 -4.69 5.97
C ARG A 76 3.51 -4.94 6.79
N PRO A 77 4.61 -4.17 6.62
CA PRO A 77 5.78 -4.28 7.49
C PRO A 77 5.46 -3.98 8.96
N MET A 78 4.56 -3.03 9.23
CA MET A 78 4.13 -2.73 10.59
C MET A 78 3.33 -3.89 11.20
N TYR A 79 2.42 -4.48 10.43
CA TYR A 79 1.64 -5.63 10.87
C TYR A 79 2.53 -6.87 11.11
N CYS A 80 3.54 -7.10 10.26
CA CYS A 80 4.52 -8.17 10.47
C CYS A 80 5.27 -8.00 11.81
N ARG A 81 5.72 -6.77 12.14
CA ARG A 81 6.35 -6.49 13.44
C ARG A 81 5.40 -6.74 14.62
N PHE A 82 4.15 -6.34 14.47
CA PHE A 82 3.12 -6.66 15.47
C PHE A 82 2.97 -8.18 15.67
N LEU A 83 2.92 -8.95 14.59
CA LEU A 83 2.80 -10.42 14.68
C LEU A 83 4.05 -11.07 15.27
N GLU A 84 5.25 -10.52 15.04
CA GLU A 84 6.48 -10.97 15.69
C GLU A 84 6.44 -10.77 17.21
N GLU A 85 5.99 -9.60 17.68
CA GLU A 85 5.77 -9.37 19.12
C GLU A 85 4.66 -10.27 19.68
N ALA A 86 3.58 -10.46 18.93
CA ALA A 86 2.49 -11.36 19.31
C ALA A 86 2.94 -12.81 19.46
N LYS A 87 3.84 -13.28 18.59
CA LYS A 87 4.45 -14.62 18.66
C LYS A 87 5.10 -14.87 20.02
N ASP A 88 5.83 -13.89 20.53
CA ASP A 88 6.52 -13.99 21.81
C ASP A 88 5.55 -13.88 23.00
N ILE A 89 4.57 -12.97 22.94
CA ILE A 89 3.56 -12.80 24.00
C ILE A 89 2.66 -14.04 24.13
N LEU A 90 2.25 -14.63 23.01
CA LEU A 90 1.36 -15.79 22.98
C LEU A 90 2.10 -17.12 23.11
N GLY A 91 3.42 -17.15 22.91
CA GLY A 91 4.21 -18.38 22.83
C GLY A 91 3.79 -19.26 21.64
N GLU A 92 3.37 -18.65 20.53
CA GLU A 92 2.76 -19.35 19.39
C GLU A 92 3.64 -19.28 18.14
N PRO A 93 4.61 -20.20 17.96
CA PRO A 93 5.56 -20.15 16.86
C PRO A 93 4.93 -20.29 15.47
N ARG A 94 3.70 -20.83 15.36
CA ARG A 94 2.98 -20.97 14.08
C ARG A 94 2.65 -19.64 13.43
N LEU A 95 2.69 -18.52 14.17
CA LEU A 95 2.52 -17.17 13.61
C LEU A 95 3.60 -16.80 12.58
N SER A 96 4.76 -17.46 12.60
CA SER A 96 5.84 -17.23 11.62
C SER A 96 5.37 -17.43 10.17
N SER A 97 4.53 -18.44 9.93
CA SER A 97 3.99 -18.68 8.58
C SER A 97 3.09 -17.53 8.11
N ALA A 98 2.31 -16.93 9.00
CA ALA A 98 1.49 -15.76 8.64
C ALA A 98 2.36 -14.53 8.38
N ILE A 99 3.42 -14.33 9.17
CA ILE A 99 4.37 -13.23 9.00
C ILE A 99 5.01 -13.28 7.61
N ASP A 100 5.49 -14.45 7.19
CA ASP A 100 6.12 -14.63 5.88
C ASP A 100 5.16 -14.28 4.73
N VAL A 101 3.89 -14.70 4.81
CA VAL A 101 2.89 -14.40 3.79
C VAL A 101 2.50 -12.92 3.80
N TYR A 102 2.37 -12.28 4.98
CA TYR A 102 2.14 -10.83 5.06
C TYR A 102 3.32 -10.00 4.57
N ALA A 103 4.56 -10.50 4.71
CA ALA A 103 5.73 -9.86 4.14
C ALA A 103 5.66 -9.87 2.60
N GLU A 104 5.26 -10.99 1.99
CA GLU A 104 5.03 -11.04 0.55
C GLU A 104 3.85 -10.16 0.11
N ALA A 105 2.75 -10.13 0.88
CA ALA A 105 1.65 -9.20 0.63
C ALA A 105 2.15 -7.76 0.60
N GLY A 106 3.04 -7.37 1.52
CA GLY A 106 3.70 -6.07 1.54
C GLY A 106 4.51 -5.82 0.26
N ARG A 107 5.29 -6.80 -0.19
CA ARG A 107 6.05 -6.71 -1.43
C ARG A 107 5.14 -6.46 -2.64
N ILE A 108 4.02 -7.20 -2.73
CA ILE A 108 3.03 -7.05 -3.80
C ILE A 108 2.32 -5.69 -3.74
N TRP A 109 2.01 -5.18 -2.54
CA TRP A 109 1.49 -3.82 -2.39
C TRP A 109 2.42 -2.79 -3.03
N SER A 110 3.72 -2.89 -2.78
CA SER A 110 4.71 -2.00 -3.37
C SER A 110 4.82 -2.15 -4.89
N GLU A 111 4.77 -3.37 -5.42
CA GLU A 111 4.70 -3.59 -6.86
C GLU A 111 3.46 -2.94 -7.49
N ILE A 112 2.30 -3.00 -6.84
CA ILE A 112 1.09 -2.31 -7.30
C ILE A 112 1.31 -0.79 -7.35
N ALA A 113 1.94 -0.22 -6.32
CA ALA A 113 2.25 1.21 -6.27
C ALA A 113 3.17 1.62 -7.44
N GLU A 114 4.21 0.84 -7.72
CA GLU A 114 5.12 1.07 -8.84
C GLU A 114 4.42 0.95 -10.19
N LEU A 115 3.53 -0.03 -10.37
CA LEU A 115 2.78 -0.22 -11.61
C LEU A 115 1.81 0.94 -11.92
N TYR A 116 1.44 1.76 -10.94
CA TYR A 116 0.71 2.99 -11.19
C TYR A 116 1.55 4.09 -11.83
N LEU A 117 2.87 4.07 -11.60
CA LEU A 117 3.84 5.02 -12.13
C LEU A 117 5.06 4.26 -12.71
N PRO A 118 4.87 3.51 -13.81
CA PRO A 118 5.82 2.49 -14.27
C PRO A 118 7.07 3.05 -14.95
N ASP A 119 8.16 2.27 -14.92
CA ASP A 119 9.51 2.67 -15.36
C ASP A 119 9.63 2.94 -16.85
N GLU A 120 8.80 2.29 -17.68
CA GLU A 120 8.77 2.47 -19.13
C GLU A 120 8.30 3.86 -19.57
N TYR A 121 7.77 4.65 -18.63
CA TYR A 121 7.21 5.98 -18.84
C TYR A 121 8.02 6.99 -18.02
N PRO A 122 9.05 7.63 -18.62
CA PRO A 122 10.02 8.43 -17.87
C PRO A 122 9.42 9.52 -17.00
N ALA A 123 8.34 10.18 -17.42
CA ALA A 123 7.73 11.23 -16.61
C ALA A 123 6.90 10.66 -15.46
N LEU A 124 6.21 9.53 -15.65
CA LEU A 124 5.52 8.81 -14.57
C LEU A 124 6.53 8.28 -13.55
N ARG A 125 7.62 7.63 -14.01
CA ARG A 125 8.72 7.19 -13.17
C ARG A 125 9.32 8.35 -12.36
N ARG A 126 9.64 9.47 -13.02
CA ARG A 126 10.20 10.64 -12.31
C ARG A 126 9.21 11.21 -11.30
N THR A 127 7.91 11.21 -11.61
CA THR A 127 6.86 11.61 -10.67
C THR A 127 6.91 10.74 -9.40
N ARG A 128 7.08 9.42 -9.53
CA ARG A 128 7.24 8.48 -8.41
C ARG A 128 8.48 8.79 -7.57
N GLU A 129 9.64 8.94 -8.22
CA GLU A 129 10.91 9.25 -7.56
C GLU A 129 10.82 10.56 -6.76
N LEU A 130 10.21 11.59 -7.34
CA LEU A 130 10.01 12.88 -6.66
C LEU A 130 9.10 12.78 -5.43
N GLN A 131 8.14 11.84 -5.39
CA GLN A 131 7.35 11.59 -4.17
C GLN A 131 8.23 11.02 -3.06
N TRP A 132 9.15 10.09 -3.38
CA TRP A 132 10.10 9.55 -2.42
C TRP A 132 11.10 10.60 -1.93
N GLU A 133 11.68 11.38 -2.85
CA GLU A 133 12.60 12.48 -2.52
C GLU A 133 11.91 13.51 -1.60
N SER A 134 10.68 13.92 -1.96
CA SER A 134 9.89 14.84 -1.14
C SER A 134 9.60 14.28 0.24
N ALA A 135 9.29 12.98 0.34
CA ALA A 135 9.05 12.33 1.64
C ALA A 135 10.31 12.25 2.50
N GLY A 136 11.47 11.95 1.90
CA GLY A 136 12.76 11.92 2.59
C GLY A 136 13.14 13.27 3.18
N VAL A 137 13.08 14.34 2.37
CA VAL A 137 13.36 15.71 2.82
C VAL A 137 12.45 16.14 3.97
N LEU A 138 11.16 15.78 3.91
CA LEU A 138 10.20 16.07 4.98
C LEU A 138 10.41 15.23 6.24
N HIS A 139 10.98 14.03 6.12
CA HIS A 139 11.28 13.18 7.27
C HIS A 139 12.50 13.67 8.04
N GLU A 140 13.55 14.08 7.31
CA GLU A 140 14.81 14.53 7.91
C GLU A 140 14.72 15.98 8.40
N MET A 141 13.97 16.84 7.68
CA MET A 141 13.77 18.27 7.99
C MET A 141 15.07 19.04 8.29
N GLU A 142 16.14 18.74 7.55
CA GLU A 142 17.46 19.35 7.75
C GLU A 142 17.47 20.85 7.41
N GLU A 143 18.56 21.54 7.77
CA GLU A 143 18.74 22.95 7.45
C GLU A 143 18.76 23.14 5.92
N GLY A 144 17.87 23.99 5.41
CA GLY A 144 17.72 24.22 3.97
C GLY A 144 16.63 23.40 3.26
N TYR A 145 15.89 22.54 3.99
CA TYR A 145 14.83 21.70 3.42
C TYR A 145 13.81 22.46 2.56
N LEU A 146 13.48 23.70 2.89
CA LEU A 146 12.57 24.54 2.10
C LEU A 146 13.08 24.82 0.68
N GLY A 147 14.40 25.00 0.52
CA GLY A 147 15.03 25.21 -0.78
C GLY A 147 15.01 23.94 -1.62
N GLU A 148 15.30 22.79 -1.01
CA GLU A 148 15.22 21.49 -1.67
C GLU A 148 13.79 21.15 -2.09
N MET A 149 12.82 21.35 -1.20
CA MET A 149 11.38 21.19 -1.50
C MET A 149 10.94 22.08 -2.66
N ALA A 150 11.45 23.31 -2.75
CA ALA A 150 11.14 24.20 -3.87
C ALA A 150 11.74 23.68 -5.19
N SER A 151 12.93 23.08 -5.16
CA SER A 151 13.54 22.43 -6.35
C SER A 151 12.74 21.21 -6.79
N ILE A 152 12.40 20.33 -5.84
CA ILE A 152 11.58 19.14 -6.06
C ILE A 152 10.22 19.55 -6.65
N GLN A 153 9.56 20.57 -6.11
CA GLN A 153 8.27 21.04 -6.63
C GLN A 153 8.38 21.53 -8.08
N LYS A 154 9.46 22.24 -8.42
CA LYS A 154 9.69 22.71 -9.79
C LYS A 154 9.87 21.54 -10.76
N GLU A 155 10.62 20.51 -10.36
CA GLU A 155 10.76 19.28 -11.16
C GLU A 155 9.45 18.50 -11.25
N ALA A 156 8.68 18.46 -10.16
CA ALA A 156 7.38 17.81 -10.11
C ALA A 156 6.39 18.46 -11.08
N ASP A 157 6.40 19.77 -11.23
CA ASP A 157 5.55 20.46 -12.20
C ASP A 157 5.86 20.05 -13.65
N VAL A 158 7.15 19.86 -13.97
CA VAL A 158 7.60 19.39 -15.29
C VAL A 158 7.20 17.93 -15.51
N ALA A 159 7.54 17.06 -14.56
CA ALA A 159 7.20 15.63 -14.61
C ALA A 159 5.68 15.41 -14.69
N TYR A 160 4.90 16.21 -13.99
CA TYR A 160 3.44 16.18 -14.04
C TYR A 160 2.89 16.58 -15.41
N SER A 161 3.45 17.62 -16.01
CA SER A 161 3.05 18.08 -17.35
C SER A 161 3.30 17.02 -18.43
N ASP A 162 4.45 16.35 -18.36
CA ASP A 162 4.81 15.28 -19.30
C ASP A 162 4.08 13.96 -18.99
N GLY A 163 3.92 13.64 -17.70
CA GLY A 163 3.15 12.49 -17.21
C GLY A 163 1.68 12.55 -17.66
N ALA A 164 1.10 13.75 -17.74
CA ALA A 164 -0.26 13.93 -18.26
C ALA A 164 -0.40 13.53 -19.74
N LYS A 165 0.70 13.47 -20.50
CA LYS A 165 0.75 12.95 -21.87
C LYS A 165 0.90 11.44 -21.86
N GLU A 166 1.78 10.92 -21.00
CA GLU A 166 2.05 9.49 -20.85
C GLU A 166 0.85 8.70 -20.34
N VAL A 167 0.11 9.25 -19.38
CA VAL A 167 -1.09 8.61 -18.78
C VAL A 167 -2.20 8.34 -19.80
N LYS A 168 -2.15 8.94 -20.98
CA LYS A 168 -3.06 8.59 -22.10
C LYS A 168 -2.89 7.15 -22.58
N ARG A 169 -1.76 6.51 -22.25
CA ARG A 169 -1.45 5.10 -22.52
C ARG A 169 -1.73 4.19 -21.31
N ALA A 170 -2.52 4.64 -20.35
CA ALA A 170 -2.91 3.85 -19.18
C ALA A 170 -3.57 2.50 -19.52
N ASP A 171 -4.23 2.40 -20.67
CA ASP A 171 -4.75 1.13 -21.18
C ASP A 171 -3.67 0.05 -21.38
N LYS A 172 -2.40 0.45 -21.49
CA LYS A 172 -1.26 -0.47 -21.67
C LYS A 172 -0.70 -1.04 -20.37
N PHE A 173 -0.86 -0.34 -19.24
CA PHE A 173 -0.25 -0.76 -17.97
C PHE A 173 -1.24 -1.03 -16.84
N LEU A 174 -2.46 -0.46 -16.87
CA LEU A 174 -3.50 -0.77 -15.87
C LEU A 174 -3.96 -2.24 -15.87
N PRO A 175 -3.88 -3.02 -16.97
CA PRO A 175 -4.08 -4.47 -16.89
C PRO A 175 -3.09 -5.16 -15.95
N ALA A 176 -1.82 -4.77 -15.95
CA ALA A 176 -0.82 -5.35 -15.03
C ALA A 176 -1.14 -5.00 -13.57
N VAL A 177 -1.58 -3.76 -13.31
CA VAL A 177 -2.08 -3.35 -11.99
C VAL A 177 -3.23 -4.24 -11.53
N ARG A 178 -4.22 -4.49 -12.41
CA ARG A 178 -5.36 -5.37 -12.08
C ARG A 178 -4.91 -6.76 -11.67
N GLU A 179 -4.06 -7.40 -12.47
CA GLU A 179 -3.58 -8.76 -12.17
C GLU A 179 -2.88 -8.79 -10.82
N LYS A 180 -2.09 -7.77 -10.51
CA LYS A 180 -1.35 -7.69 -9.26
C LYS A 180 -2.25 -7.44 -8.04
N ILE A 181 -3.33 -6.68 -8.20
CA ILE A 181 -4.38 -6.55 -7.15
C ILE A 181 -5.09 -7.89 -6.90
N LEU A 182 -5.36 -8.68 -7.95
CA LEU A 182 -5.99 -9.99 -7.80
C LEU A 182 -5.07 -10.98 -7.10
N GLU A 183 -3.78 -10.98 -7.43
CA GLU A 183 -2.78 -11.76 -6.73
C GLU A 183 -2.69 -11.38 -5.24
N LEU A 184 -2.59 -10.08 -4.96
CA LEU A 184 -2.59 -9.56 -3.59
C LEU A 184 -3.81 -10.04 -2.81
N LYS A 185 -4.99 -10.02 -3.41
CA LYS A 185 -6.23 -10.48 -2.77
C LYS A 185 -6.14 -11.95 -2.35
N GLU A 186 -5.57 -12.82 -3.17
CA GLU A 186 -5.41 -14.23 -2.81
C GLU A 186 -4.37 -14.40 -1.69
N VAL A 187 -3.23 -13.71 -1.78
CA VAL A 187 -2.19 -13.74 -0.73
C VAL A 187 -2.70 -13.24 0.62
N GLU A 188 -3.49 -12.17 0.63
CA GLU A 188 -4.13 -11.63 1.84
C GLU A 188 -5.20 -12.58 2.40
N ALA A 189 -5.91 -13.30 1.53
CA ALA A 189 -6.87 -14.32 1.96
C ALA A 189 -6.18 -15.52 2.61
N ASP A 190 -5.07 -15.98 2.02
CA ASP A 190 -4.25 -17.06 2.57
C ASP A 190 -3.65 -16.67 3.93
N ALA A 191 -3.08 -15.48 4.04
CA ALA A 191 -2.52 -14.96 5.30
C ALA A 191 -3.58 -14.89 6.42
N ALA A 192 -4.78 -14.42 6.08
CA ALA A 192 -5.90 -14.36 7.02
C ALA A 192 -6.38 -15.76 7.44
N GLY A 193 -6.37 -16.73 6.52
CA GLY A 193 -6.68 -18.13 6.80
C GLY A 193 -5.70 -18.75 7.80
N ILE A 194 -4.39 -18.58 7.56
CA ILE A 194 -3.34 -19.07 8.46
C ILE A 194 -3.48 -18.46 9.85
N LEU A 195 -3.72 -17.15 9.94
CA LEU A 195 -3.94 -16.48 11.22
C LEU A 195 -5.15 -17.06 11.96
N LYS A 196 -6.28 -17.24 11.26
CA LYS A 196 -7.50 -17.79 11.86
C LYS A 196 -7.29 -19.20 12.42
N GLU A 197 -6.57 -20.06 11.69
CA GLU A 197 -6.22 -21.41 12.16
C GLU A 197 -5.23 -21.41 13.33
N THR A 198 -4.36 -20.40 13.39
CA THR A 198 -3.34 -20.29 14.43
C THR A 198 -3.93 -19.82 15.76
N ILE A 199 -4.89 -18.89 15.73
CA ILE A 199 -5.50 -18.30 16.93
C ILE A 199 -6.77 -19.02 17.42
N SER A 200 -7.24 -20.03 16.67
CA SER A 200 -8.37 -20.90 17.08
C SER A 200 -7.93 -21.97 18.06
#